data_AF-A0A5C6PAH8-F1
#
_entry.id   AF-A0A5C6PAH8-F1
#
_cell.length_a   1.000
_cell.length_b   1.000
_cell.length_c   1.000
_cell.angle_alpha   90.00
_cell.angle_beta   90.00
_cell.angle_gamma   90.00
#
_symmetry.space_group_name_H-M   'P 1'
#
loop_
_entity.id
_entity.type
_entity.pdbx_description
1 polymer ?
#
loop_
_entity_poly.entity_id
_entity_poly.type
_entity_poly.pdbx_seq_one_letter_code
_entity_poly.pdbx_strand_id
1 'polypeptide(L)'
;MARSTKRTAEDGDPRIIVPTDRVASRDLSEPRELSVEEVLKSYEQRINEEQAWAVCYQCCRGLRVPRPPTAGVSPVKGPSSILLHRNGTVALRTRNSDFKESNL
;
A
#
# COMPACT_ATOMS: atom_id res chain seq x y z
N MET A 1 -21.38 -5.98 -56.89
CA MET A 1 -20.34 -6.70 -56.11
C MET A 1 -19.01 -6.01 -56.37
N ALA A 2 -18.50 -5.20 -55.43
CA ALA A 2 -17.20 -4.54 -55.55
C ALA A 2 -16.20 -5.20 -54.59
N ARG A 3 -15.07 -5.69 -55.10
CA ARG A 3 -14.06 -6.45 -54.32
C ARG A 3 -12.79 -5.61 -54.17
N SER A 4 -12.66 -5.08 -52.95
CA SER A 4 -11.46 -4.71 -52.18
C SER A 4 -10.09 -4.75 -52.87
N THR A 5 -9.47 -3.58 -53.02
CA THR A 5 -8.06 -3.34 -53.33
C THR A 5 -7.18 -3.55 -52.10
N LYS A 6 -6.11 -4.36 -52.22
CA LYS A 6 -5.12 -4.57 -51.16
C LYS A 6 -3.97 -3.56 -51.25
N ARG A 7 -3.77 -2.87 -50.11
CA ARG A 7 -2.55 -2.37 -49.41
C ARG A 7 -1.20 -2.39 -50.12
N THR A 8 -0.45 -1.28 -49.98
CA THR A 8 0.89 -1.08 -49.32
C THR A 8 1.49 0.23 -49.88
N ALA A 9 2.18 1.13 -49.19
CA ALA A 9 2.94 1.12 -47.94
C ALA A 9 3.03 2.58 -47.39
N GLU A 10 3.01 2.75 -46.08
CA GLU A 10 3.32 4.00 -45.36
C GLU A 10 4.42 3.60 -44.37
N ASP A 11 5.65 4.11 -44.47
CA ASP A 11 6.14 5.44 -44.09
C ASP A 11 6.68 5.46 -42.65
N GLY A 12 7.93 5.91 -42.55
CA GLY A 12 8.63 6.42 -41.37
C GLY A 12 8.60 5.63 -40.07
N ASP A 13 9.75 5.09 -39.65
CA ASP A 13 10.06 4.77 -38.25
C ASP A 13 10.39 6.07 -37.49
N PRO A 14 9.53 6.58 -36.58
CA PRO A 14 9.93 7.62 -35.67
C PRO A 14 10.40 6.93 -34.39
N ARG A 15 11.73 6.84 -34.22
CA ARG A 15 12.34 6.51 -32.93
C ARG A 15 11.96 7.58 -31.91
N ILE A 16 10.83 7.38 -31.24
CA ILE A 16 10.48 8.12 -30.03
C ILE A 16 11.47 7.68 -28.96
N ILE A 17 12.54 8.45 -28.81
CA ILE A 17 13.38 8.40 -27.62
C ILE A 17 12.51 8.98 -26.52
N VAL A 18 11.78 8.12 -25.82
CA VAL A 18 11.17 8.48 -24.54
C VAL A 18 12.34 8.77 -23.61
N PRO A 19 12.40 9.96 -22.98
CA PRO A 19 13.38 10.22 -21.93
C PRO A 19 13.07 9.26 -20.78
N THR A 20 13.72 8.11 -20.77
CA THR A 20 13.72 7.20 -19.65
C THR A 20 14.47 7.89 -18.52
N ASP A 21 13.76 8.01 -17.41
CA ASP A 21 14.33 7.98 -16.08
C ASP A 21 15.21 9.17 -15.69
N ARG A 22 14.52 10.22 -15.25
CA ARG A 22 14.87 10.86 -13.98
C ARG A 22 13.58 11.16 -13.24
N VAL A 23 12.95 10.10 -12.73
CA VAL A 23 12.21 10.23 -11.48
C VAL A 23 13.28 10.63 -10.47
N ALA A 24 13.48 11.95 -10.34
CA ALA A 24 14.17 12.53 -9.21
C ALA A 24 13.57 11.82 -8.00
N SER A 25 14.42 11.08 -7.30
CA SER A 25 14.11 10.36 -6.08
C SER A 25 13.44 11.37 -5.17
N ARG A 26 12.11 11.40 -5.20
CA ARG A 26 11.31 12.17 -4.27
C ARG A 26 11.63 11.50 -2.96
N ASP A 27 12.37 12.22 -2.14
CA ASP A 27 12.72 11.87 -0.79
C ASP A 27 11.57 11.08 -0.14
N LEU A 28 11.78 9.77 0.02
CA LEU A 28 10.78 8.83 0.54
C LEU A 28 10.66 8.95 2.06
N SER A 29 10.94 10.14 2.62
CA SER A 29 10.75 10.49 4.02
C SER A 29 9.26 10.54 4.43
N GLU A 30 8.35 10.22 3.50
CA GLU A 30 6.98 9.79 3.79
C GLU A 30 6.99 8.65 4.84
N PRO A 31 5.98 8.52 5.70
CA PRO A 31 5.86 7.36 6.58
C PRO A 31 5.78 6.07 5.76
N ARG A 32 6.58 5.05 6.09
CA ARG A 32 6.50 3.73 5.41
C ARG A 32 5.22 2.98 5.83
N GLU A 33 4.64 3.40 6.93
CA GLU A 33 3.44 2.86 7.55
C GLU A 33 2.60 4.01 8.12
N LEU A 34 1.28 3.88 8.05
CA LEU A 34 0.31 4.79 8.63
C LEU A 34 -0.67 3.98 9.47
N SER A 35 -1.07 4.50 10.61
CA SER A 35 -2.19 3.93 11.36
C SER A 35 -3.52 4.22 10.66
N VAL A 36 -4.51 3.35 10.88
CA VAL A 36 -5.89 3.61 10.42
C VAL A 36 -6.43 4.89 11.05
N GLU A 37 -5.99 5.24 12.27
CA GLU A 37 -6.38 6.50 12.91
C GLU A 37 -5.90 7.73 12.12
N GLU A 38 -4.65 7.75 11.66
CA GLU A 38 -4.12 8.85 10.85
C GLU A 38 -4.85 8.97 9.51
N VAL A 39 -5.19 7.86 8.87
CA VAL A 39 -5.98 7.85 7.64
C VAL A 39 -7.36 8.45 7.88
N LEU A 40 -8.06 8.01 8.94
CA LEU A 40 -9.38 8.55 9.28
C LEU A 40 -9.35 10.05 9.59
N LYS A 41 -8.30 10.52 10.28
CA LYS A 41 -8.10 11.95 10.57
C LYS A 41 -7.77 12.76 9.31
N SER A 42 -6.99 12.20 8.39
CA SER A 42 -6.53 12.91 7.18
C SER A 42 -7.61 13.05 6.12
N TYR A 43 -8.43 12.02 5.93
CA TYR A 43 -9.50 12.02 4.92
C TYR A 43 -10.81 12.61 5.45
N GLU A 44 -10.94 12.82 6.77
CA GLU A 44 -12.17 13.24 7.45
C GLU A 44 -13.42 12.42 7.06
N GLN A 45 -13.22 11.23 6.50
CA GLN A 45 -14.24 10.33 6.00
C GLN A 45 -14.07 8.97 6.67
N ARG A 46 -15.21 8.30 6.90
CA ARG A 46 -15.20 6.90 7.33
C ARG A 46 -14.71 6.04 6.17
N ILE A 47 -13.95 5.00 6.50
CA ILE A 47 -13.58 3.97 5.52
C ILE A 47 -14.85 3.35 4.93
N ASN A 48 -14.85 3.11 3.62
CA ASN A 48 -15.97 2.45 2.97
C ASN A 48 -16.01 0.94 3.30
N GLU A 49 -17.07 0.27 2.87
CA GLU A 49 -17.28 -1.14 3.19
C GLU A 49 -16.17 -2.03 2.63
N GLU A 50 -15.80 -1.87 1.36
CA GLU A 50 -14.73 -2.63 0.72
C GLU A 50 -13.37 -2.44 1.41
N GLN A 51 -13.08 -1.23 1.88
CA GLN A 51 -11.88 -0.92 2.65
C GLN A 51 -11.92 -1.61 4.01
N ALA A 52 -13.06 -1.60 4.70
CA ALA A 52 -13.22 -2.32 5.96
C ALA A 52 -13.03 -3.84 5.75
N TRP A 53 -13.60 -4.42 4.69
CA TRP A 53 -13.38 -5.80 4.30
C TRP A 53 -11.91 -6.11 4.03
N ALA A 54 -11.23 -5.28 3.25
CA ALA A 54 -9.82 -5.45 2.91
C ALA A 54 -8.92 -5.40 4.16
N VAL A 55 -9.14 -4.43 5.05
CA VAL A 55 -8.39 -4.28 6.31
C VAL A 55 -8.60 -5.50 7.21
N CYS A 56 -9.85 -5.93 7.39
CA CYS A 56 -10.18 -7.12 8.16
C CYS A 56 -9.51 -8.38 7.61
N TYR A 57 -9.58 -8.60 6.29
CA TYR A 57 -8.99 -9.77 5.64
C TYR A 57 -7.47 -9.80 5.82
N GLN A 58 -6.78 -8.70 5.50
CA GLN A 58 -5.31 -8.63 5.57
C GLN A 58 -4.80 -8.78 7.01
N CYS A 59 -5.47 -8.14 7.97
CA CYS A 59 -5.15 -8.27 9.39
C CYS A 59 -5.27 -9.73 9.86
N CYS A 60 -6.42 -10.37 9.62
CA CYS A 60 -6.64 -11.77 9.98
C CYS A 60 -5.64 -12.72 9.28
N ARG A 61 -5.30 -12.45 8.02
CA ARG A 61 -4.30 -13.23 7.28
C ARG A 61 -2.91 -13.12 7.92
N GLY A 62 -2.50 -11.93 8.36
CA GLY A 62 -1.22 -11.69 9.04
C GLY A 62 -1.12 -12.34 10.42
N LEU A 63 -2.25 -12.49 11.14
CA LEU A 63 -2.31 -13.18 12.44
C LEU A 63 -2.19 -14.70 12.33
N ARG A 64 -2.50 -15.28 11.17
CA ARG A 64 -2.36 -16.72 10.93
C ARG A 64 -0.91 -17.15 10.67
N VAL A 65 -0.01 -16.20 10.42
CA VAL A 65 1.41 -16.50 10.21
C VAL A 65 2.04 -16.89 11.55
N PRO A 66 2.68 -18.08 11.66
CA PRO A 66 3.36 -18.48 12.89
C PRO A 66 4.36 -17.40 13.32
N ARG A 67 4.22 -16.93 14.56
CA ARG A 67 5.14 -15.95 15.16
C ARG A 67 5.96 -16.61 16.25
N PRO A 68 7.23 -16.18 16.43
CA PRO A 68 8.02 -16.62 17.57
C PRO A 68 7.31 -16.22 18.88
N PRO A 69 7.46 -17.01 19.96
CA PRO A 69 6.74 -16.76 21.22
C PRO A 69 7.03 -15.40 21.86
N THR A 70 8.13 -14.74 21.46
CA THR A 70 8.52 -13.40 21.89
C THR A 70 7.79 -12.27 21.12
N ALA A 71 7.16 -12.57 19.98
CA ALA A 71 6.44 -11.61 19.15
C ALA A 71 4.95 -11.61 19.50
N GLY A 72 4.64 -11.15 20.71
CA GLY A 72 3.25 -10.95 21.15
C GLY A 72 2.57 -9.83 20.34
N VAL A 73 1.36 -10.11 19.86
CA VAL A 73 0.49 -9.10 19.24
C VAL A 73 -0.25 -8.36 20.35
N SER A 74 -0.22 -7.03 20.32
CA SER A 74 -1.01 -6.24 21.29
C SER A 74 -2.50 -6.35 20.94
N PRO A 75 -3.40 -6.47 21.94
CA PRO A 75 -4.84 -6.39 21.69
C PRO A 75 -5.19 -5.12 20.93
N VAL A 76 -6.17 -5.20 20.02
CA VAL A 76 -6.65 -4.03 19.28
C VAL A 76 -7.39 -3.11 20.26
N LYS A 77 -6.78 -1.99 20.61
CA LYS A 77 -7.38 -0.97 21.49
C LYS A 77 -8.17 0.09 20.72
N GLY A 78 -7.93 0.20 19.42
CA GLY A 78 -8.55 1.20 18.55
C GLY A 78 -7.88 1.26 17.17
N PRO A 79 -8.25 2.23 16.33
CA PRO A 79 -7.73 2.36 14.96
C PRO A 79 -6.22 2.65 14.91
N SER A 80 -5.63 3.20 15.98
CA SER A 80 -4.18 3.39 16.12
C SER A 80 -3.37 2.09 16.24
N SER A 81 -4.04 1.00 16.60
CA SER A 81 -3.41 -0.32 16.74
C SER A 81 -3.26 -1.04 15.39
N ILE A 82 -3.87 -0.52 14.32
CA ILE A 82 -3.88 -1.12 12.98
C ILE A 82 -2.97 -0.29 12.08
N LEU A 83 -1.92 -0.94 11.55
CA LEU A 83 -0.90 -0.32 10.71
C LEU A 83 -1.11 -0.74 9.25
N LEU A 84 -1.17 0.26 8.38
CA LEU A 84 -1.25 0.14 6.93
C LEU A 84 0.13 0.40 6.34
N HIS A 85 0.67 -0.56 5.61
CA HIS A 85 1.94 -0.41 4.92
C HIS A 85 1.73 -0.01 3.46
N ARG A 86 2.72 0.67 2.87
CA ARG A 86 2.67 1.09 1.44
C ARG A 86 2.50 -0.06 0.44
N ASN A 87 2.89 -1.27 0.81
CA ASN A 87 2.71 -2.46 -0.01
C ASN A 87 1.29 -3.07 0.08
N GLY A 88 0.35 -2.39 0.75
CA GLY A 88 -1.03 -2.85 0.94
C GLY A 88 -1.19 -3.91 2.03
N THR A 89 -0.12 -4.25 2.77
CA THR A 89 -0.24 -5.17 3.91
C THR A 89 -0.76 -4.43 5.13
N VAL A 90 -1.50 -5.17 5.98
CA VAL A 90 -2.06 -4.67 7.23
C VAL A 90 -1.49 -5.48 8.37
N ALA A 91 -0.99 -4.80 9.39
CA ALA A 91 -0.44 -5.41 10.59
C ALA A 91 -1.10 -4.83 11.85
N LEU A 92 -1.11 -5.63 12.92
CA LEU A 92 -1.38 -5.10 14.26
C LEU A 92 -0.08 -4.68 14.92
N ARG A 93 -0.14 -3.56 15.63
CA ARG A 93 0.97 -3.07 16.45
C ARG A 93 1.37 -4.17 17.45
N THR A 94 2.66 -4.48 17.51
CA THR A 94 3.20 -5.47 18.43
C THR A 94 3.58 -4.83 19.75
N ARG A 95 3.60 -5.60 20.84
CA ARG A 95 3.95 -5.07 22.16
C ARG A 95 5.38 -4.52 22.23
N ASN A 96 6.27 -4.97 21.34
CA ASN A 96 7.66 -4.51 21.26
C ASN A 96 7.83 -3.24 20.43
N SER A 97 6.88 -2.89 19.54
CA SER A 97 6.92 -1.61 18.83
C SER A 97 6.64 -0.43 19.77
N ASP A 98 5.86 -0.64 20.82
CA ASP A 98 5.59 0.38 21.86
C ASP A 98 6.86 0.78 22.64
N PHE A 99 7.88 -0.10 22.69
CA PHE A 99 9.15 0.14 23.39
C PHE A 99 10.15 1.00 22.60
N LYS A 100 9.94 1.19 21.28
CA LYS A 100 10.78 2.06 20.47
C LYS A 100 10.34 3.53 20.55
N GLU A 101 9.05 3.79 20.78
CA GLU A 101 8.50 5.14 20.93
C GLU A 101 8.79 5.76 22.31
N SER A 102 9.16 4.96 23.31
CA SER A 102 9.43 5.41 24.69
C SER A 102 10.91 5.66 25.03
N ASN A 103 11.82 5.53 24.05
CA ASN A 103 13.27 5.75 24.20
C ASN A 103 13.80 6.87 23.27
N LEU A 104 12.92 7.74 22.77
CA LEU A 104 13.29 9.00 22.10
C LEU A 104 12.80 10.20 22.92
#